data_AF-A0A0G0JMQ7-F1
#
_entry.id   AF-A0A0G0JMQ7-F1
#
_cell.length_a   1.000
_cell.length_b   1.000
_cell.length_c   1.000
_cell.angle_alpha   90.00
_cell.angle_beta   90.00
_cell.angle_gamma   90.00
#
_symmetry.space_group_name_H-M   'P 1'
#
loop_
_entity.id
_entity.type
_entity.pdbx_description
1 polymer ?
#
loop_
_entity_poly.entity_id
_entity_poly.type
_entity_poly.pdbx_seq_one_letter_code
_entity_poly.pdbx_strand_id
1 'polypeptide(L)'
;MKRNFETILRSLDQVEVPQNLYKNIFMKIARAQKRSALIKFMIFGIVAIASFIEMIPVFQSVAQRFYQSGFYHYSSLIFSDFEIVLANWKEFGLSLLESLPVAEIAIFLAVFLVLLLSLKFVAENIKNAFLSVRLNNHKI
;
A
#
# COMPACT_ATOMS: atom_id res chain seq x y z
N MET A 1 17.09 -48.91 -9.37
CA MET A 1 17.44 -47.57 -8.81
C MET A 1 17.54 -47.50 -7.28
N LYS A 2 16.93 -48.40 -6.48
CA LYS A 2 16.94 -48.30 -4.99
C LYS A 2 18.32 -48.45 -4.30
N ARG A 3 19.25 -49.24 -4.85
CA ARG A 3 20.54 -49.55 -4.19
C ARG A 3 21.45 -48.34 -3.99
N ASN A 4 21.39 -47.34 -4.89
CA ASN A 4 22.24 -46.15 -4.77
C ASN A 4 21.80 -45.22 -3.62
N PHE A 5 20.53 -45.24 -3.23
CA PHE A 5 20.01 -44.38 -2.15
C PHE A 5 20.52 -44.81 -0.78
N GLU A 6 20.61 -46.12 -0.53
CA GLU A 6 21.14 -46.66 0.73
C GLU A 6 22.64 -46.37 0.88
N THR A 7 23.40 -46.38 -0.22
CA THR A 7 24.82 -46.02 -0.22
C THR A 7 25.03 -44.54 0.09
N ILE A 8 24.20 -43.64 -0.47
CA ILE A 8 24.26 -42.20 -0.20
C ILE A 8 23.84 -41.90 1.24
N LEU A 9 22.77 -42.51 1.76
CA LEU A 9 22.33 -42.30 3.14
C LEU A 9 23.35 -42.79 4.17
N ARG A 10 23.97 -43.95 3.95
CA ARG A 10 25.07 -44.43 4.82
C ARG A 10 26.30 -43.54 4.77
N SER A 11 26.58 -42.90 3.63
CA SER A 11 27.69 -41.93 3.52
C SER A 11 27.40 -40.61 4.25
N LEU A 12 26.14 -40.24 4.43
CA LEU A 12 25.73 -39.02 5.15
C LEU A 12 25.83 -39.18 6.68
N ASP A 13 25.60 -40.39 7.19
CA ASP A 13 25.73 -40.71 8.63
C ASP A 13 27.15 -40.53 9.17
N GLN A 14 28.15 -40.55 8.28
CA GLN A 14 29.57 -40.38 8.62
C GLN A 14 30.07 -38.93 8.47
N VAL A 15 29.22 -38.01 7.97
CA VAL A 15 29.58 -36.59 7.85
C VAL A 15 29.24 -35.89 9.15
N GLU A 16 30.26 -35.61 9.97
CA GLU A 16 30.10 -34.72 11.12
C GLU A 16 29.53 -33.38 10.64
N VAL A 17 28.29 -33.10 11.03
CA VAL A 17 27.66 -31.81 10.74
C VAL A 17 28.49 -30.75 11.44
N PRO A 18 29.10 -29.79 10.73
CA PRO A 18 29.86 -28.74 11.36
C PRO A 18 28.97 -28.04 12.37
N GLN A 19 29.40 -27.94 13.64
CA GLN A 19 28.58 -27.38 14.73
C GLN A 19 28.05 -25.98 14.41
N ASN A 20 28.68 -25.27 13.48
CA ASN A 20 28.33 -23.93 13.01
C ASN A 20 27.48 -23.88 11.73
N LEU A 21 27.19 -25.02 11.08
CA LEU A 21 26.44 -25.06 9.82
C LEU A 21 25.02 -24.52 10.01
N TYR A 22 24.33 -24.97 11.07
CA TYR A 22 22.99 -24.50 11.41
C TYR A 22 22.96 -22.98 11.61
N LYS A 23 23.91 -22.44 12.38
CA LYS A 23 24.08 -21.01 12.62
C LYS A 23 24.32 -20.24 11.31
N ASN A 24 25.18 -20.76 10.44
CA ASN A 24 25.51 -20.12 9.17
C ASN A 24 24.31 -20.09 8.20
N ILE A 25 23.53 -21.16 8.14
CA ILE A 25 22.31 -21.22 7.32
C ILE A 25 21.27 -20.25 7.87
N PHE A 26 21.01 -20.26 9.17
CA PHE A 26 20.08 -19.31 9.81
C PHE A 26 20.49 -17.86 9.60
N MET A 27 21.78 -17.53 9.72
CA MET A 27 22.27 -16.17 9.46
C MET A 27 22.09 -15.75 8.01
N LYS A 28 22.31 -16.64 7.04
CA LYS A 28 22.07 -16.35 5.62
C LYS A 28 20.59 -16.09 5.35
N ILE A 29 19.70 -16.90 5.91
CA ILE A 29 18.25 -16.73 5.78
C ILE A 29 17.82 -15.39 6.41
N ALA A 30 18.26 -15.09 7.63
CA ALA A 30 17.94 -13.84 8.31
C ALA A 30 18.42 -12.61 7.53
N ARG A 31 19.64 -12.64 6.97
CA ARG A 31 20.14 -11.56 6.11
C ARG A 31 19.31 -11.38 4.85
N ALA A 32 18.91 -12.48 4.19
CA ALA A 32 18.08 -12.43 3.00
C ALA A 32 16.70 -11.83 3.31
N GLN A 33 16.06 -12.28 4.41
CA GLN A 33 14.78 -11.73 4.87
C GLN A 33 14.89 -10.24 5.20
N LYS A 34 15.95 -9.82 5.91
CA LYS A 34 16.18 -8.41 6.23
C LYS A 34 16.39 -7.56 4.97
N ARG A 35 17.18 -8.04 4.01
CA ARG A 35 17.40 -7.34 2.74
C ARG A 35 16.07 -7.17 1.99
N SER A 36 15.24 -8.21 1.96
CA SER A 36 13.89 -8.11 1.38
C SER A 36 13.02 -7.09 2.11
N ALA A 37 13.04 -7.06 3.44
CA ALA A 37 12.24 -6.12 4.23
C ALA A 37 12.68 -4.66 3.99
N LEU A 38 13.99 -4.41 3.91
CA LEU A 38 14.54 -3.09 3.60
C LEU A 38 14.16 -2.62 2.20
N ILE A 39 14.27 -3.48 1.18
CA ILE A 39 13.88 -3.14 -0.19
C ILE A 39 12.39 -2.80 -0.25
N LYS A 40 11.53 -3.62 0.38
CA LYS A 40 10.08 -3.35 0.45
C LYS A 40 9.80 -2.04 1.17
N PHE A 41 10.43 -1.79 2.32
CA PHE A 41 10.29 -0.53 3.06
C PHE A 41 10.66 0.68 2.19
N MET A 42 11.78 0.62 1.46
CA MET A 42 12.20 1.71 0.59
C MET A 42 11.21 1.94 -0.56
N ILE A 43 10.79 0.87 -1.24
CA ILE A 43 9.83 0.96 -2.35
C ILE A 43 8.51 1.57 -1.87
N PHE A 44 7.90 0.99 -0.84
CA PHE A 44 6.63 1.50 -0.32
C PHE A 44 6.77 2.89 0.32
N GLY A 45 7.93 3.22 0.89
CA GLY A 45 8.22 4.56 1.39
C GLY A 45 8.26 5.60 0.28
N ILE A 46 8.95 5.30 -0.84
CA ILE A 46 8.98 6.17 -2.01
C ILE A 46 7.58 6.35 -2.59
N VAL A 47 6.81 5.26 -2.73
CA VAL A 47 5.42 5.32 -3.21
C VAL A 47 4.54 6.17 -2.29
N ALA A 48 4.68 6.03 -0.97
CA ALA A 48 3.93 6.84 -0.01
C ALA A 48 4.23 8.33 -0.15
N ILE A 49 5.52 8.69 -0.27
CA ILE A 49 5.95 10.09 -0.48
C ILE A 49 5.41 10.62 -1.81
N ALA A 50 5.56 9.87 -2.90
CA ALA A 50 5.06 10.26 -4.22
C ALA A 50 3.53 10.48 -4.20
N SER A 51 2.78 9.54 -3.63
CA SER A 51 1.31 9.64 -3.52
C SER A 51 0.88 10.82 -2.66
N PHE A 52 1.63 11.12 -1.59
CA PHE A 52 1.36 12.28 -0.74
C PHE A 52 1.59 13.60 -1.49
N ILE A 53 2.66 13.70 -2.29
CA ILE A 53 2.93 14.86 -3.13
C ILE A 53 1.85 15.02 -4.21
N GLU A 54 1.49 13.93 -4.89
CA GLU A 54 0.44 13.91 -5.92
C GLU A 54 -0.95 14.27 -5.38
N MET A 55 -1.21 14.05 -4.09
CA MET A 55 -2.48 14.41 -3.45
C MET A 55 -2.82 15.89 -3.65
N ILE A 56 -1.82 16.79 -3.62
CA ILE A 56 -2.02 18.24 -3.72
C ILE A 56 -2.60 18.64 -5.09
N PRO A 57 -1.94 18.36 -6.24
CA PRO A 57 -2.48 18.72 -7.54
C PRO A 57 -3.78 17.98 -7.86
N VAL A 58 -3.94 16.73 -7.41
CA VAL A 58 -5.20 15.98 -7.62
C VAL A 58 -6.35 16.63 -6.85
N PHE A 59 -6.14 17.03 -5.61
CA PHE A 59 -7.14 17.76 -4.83
C PHE A 59 -7.49 19.10 -5.47
N GLN A 60 -6.49 19.86 -5.97
CA GLN A 60 -6.73 21.10 -6.70
C GLN A 60 -7.56 20.87 -7.98
N SER A 61 -7.28 19.79 -8.72
CA SER A 61 -8.04 19.41 -9.90
C SER A 61 -9.49 19.09 -9.56
N VAL A 62 -9.73 18.30 -8.51
CA VAL A 62 -11.09 18.02 -8.00
C VAL A 62 -11.81 19.33 -7.65
N ALA A 63 -11.18 20.20 -6.85
CA ALA A 63 -11.78 21.46 -6.43
C ALA A 63 -12.15 22.34 -7.64
N GLN A 64 -11.23 22.50 -8.60
CA GLN A 64 -11.47 23.27 -9.82
C GLN A 64 -12.64 22.71 -10.62
N ARG A 65 -12.75 21.39 -10.73
CA ARG A 65 -13.83 20.73 -11.46
C ARG A 65 -15.18 20.83 -10.76
N PHE A 66 -15.20 20.81 -9.43
CA PHE A 66 -16.41 21.13 -8.67
C PHE A 66 -16.92 22.55 -8.93
N TYR A 67 -16.02 23.53 -9.07
CA TYR A 67 -16.40 24.90 -9.43
C TYR A 67 -16.91 25.02 -10.87
N GLN A 68 -16.26 24.33 -11.83
CA GLN A 68 -16.59 24.43 -13.25
C GLN A 68 -17.86 23.65 -13.65
N SER A 69 -18.17 22.57 -12.95
CA SER A 69 -19.29 21.67 -13.28
C SER A 69 -20.67 22.20 -12.92
N GLY A 70 -20.76 23.29 -12.15
CA GLY A 70 -22.02 23.81 -11.65
C GLY A 70 -22.64 22.98 -10.52
N PHE A 71 -21.98 21.91 -10.05
CA PHE A 71 -22.48 21.07 -8.95
C PHE A 71 -22.82 21.89 -7.70
N TYR A 72 -21.97 22.86 -7.37
CA TYR A 72 -22.22 23.76 -6.25
C TYR A 72 -23.48 24.61 -6.45
N HIS A 73 -23.71 25.08 -7.67
CA HIS A 73 -24.90 25.86 -8.02
C HIS A 73 -26.17 25.01 -7.89
N TYR A 74 -26.20 23.80 -8.47
CA TYR A 74 -27.32 22.88 -8.31
C TYR A 74 -27.55 22.49 -6.84
N SER A 75 -26.49 22.24 -6.08
CA SER A 75 -26.61 21.94 -4.64
C SER A 75 -27.22 23.09 -3.85
N SER A 76 -26.94 24.34 -4.24
CA SER A 76 -27.50 25.53 -3.58
C SER A 76 -29.00 25.69 -3.77
N LEU A 77 -29.57 25.21 -4.91
CA LEU A 77 -31.01 25.27 -5.17
C LEU A 77 -31.85 24.54 -4.11
N ILE A 78 -31.28 23.50 -3.48
CA ILE A 78 -31.94 22.77 -2.38
C ILE A 78 -32.31 23.72 -1.23
N PHE A 79 -31.51 24.77 -1.02
CA PHE A 79 -31.69 25.72 0.07
C PHE A 79 -32.35 27.02 -0.39
N SER A 80 -32.17 27.45 -1.64
CA SER A 80 -32.78 28.69 -2.15
C SER A 80 -34.22 28.49 -2.64
N ASP A 81 -34.50 27.39 -3.34
CA ASP A 81 -35.73 27.18 -4.10
C ASP A 81 -36.27 25.75 -3.93
N PHE A 82 -36.43 25.35 -2.66
CA PHE A 82 -36.78 23.98 -2.29
C PHE A 82 -38.09 23.47 -2.93
N GLU A 83 -39.11 24.34 -3.07
CA GLU A 83 -40.38 23.97 -3.72
C GLU A 83 -40.19 23.57 -5.18
N ILE A 84 -39.31 24.27 -5.91
CA ILE A 84 -38.98 23.98 -7.31
C ILE A 84 -38.20 22.66 -7.41
N VAL A 85 -37.28 22.42 -6.48
CA VAL A 85 -36.52 21.18 -6.38
C VAL A 85 -37.46 19.99 -6.12
N LEU A 86 -38.43 20.11 -5.22
CA LEU A 86 -39.41 19.04 -4.98
C LEU A 86 -40.30 18.77 -6.19
N ALA A 87 -40.74 19.83 -6.87
CA ALA A 87 -41.56 19.70 -8.08
C ALA A 87 -40.83 18.99 -9.23
N ASN A 88 -39.51 19.11 -9.30
CA ASN A 88 -38.65 18.57 -10.37
C ASN A 88 -37.56 17.64 -9.83
N TRP A 89 -37.84 16.89 -8.76
CA TRP A 89 -36.81 16.16 -8.01
C TRP A 89 -36.02 15.16 -8.85
N LYS A 90 -36.66 14.60 -9.89
CA LYS A 90 -36.05 13.63 -10.80
C LYS A 90 -35.06 14.31 -11.74
N GLU A 91 -35.48 15.36 -12.43
CA GLU A 91 -34.66 16.16 -13.34
C GLU A 91 -33.52 16.84 -12.59
N PHE A 92 -33.81 17.36 -11.40
CA PHE A 92 -32.83 17.91 -10.49
C PHE A 92 -31.77 16.88 -10.08
N GLY A 93 -32.19 15.68 -9.66
CA GLY A 93 -31.28 14.60 -9.29
C GLY A 93 -30.37 14.16 -10.45
N LEU A 94 -30.91 14.10 -11.68
CA LEU A 94 -30.12 13.81 -12.88
C LEU A 94 -29.10 14.92 -13.15
N SER A 95 -29.51 16.19 -13.10
CA SER A 95 -28.62 17.34 -13.32
C SER A 95 -27.50 17.41 -12.26
N LEU A 96 -27.84 17.09 -11.01
CA LEU A 96 -26.88 17.03 -9.92
C LEU A 96 -25.87 15.88 -10.11
N LEU A 97 -26.32 14.74 -10.62
CA LEU A 97 -25.45 13.60 -10.93
C LEU A 97 -24.54 13.89 -12.14
N GLU A 98 -25.07 14.52 -13.18
CA GLU A 98 -24.31 14.90 -14.39
C GLU A 98 -23.27 15.99 -14.11
N SER A 99 -23.53 16.85 -13.14
CA SER A 99 -22.58 17.87 -12.69
C SER A 99 -21.53 17.33 -11.72
N LEU A 100 -21.62 16.09 -11.23
CA LEU A 100 -20.55 15.55 -10.38
C LEU A 100 -19.28 15.29 -11.20
N PRO A 101 -18.11 15.79 -10.76
CA PRO A 101 -16.82 15.46 -11.37
C PRO A 101 -16.36 14.06 -10.94
N VAL A 102 -17.10 13.03 -11.36
CA VAL A 102 -16.90 11.63 -10.92
C VAL A 102 -15.50 11.13 -11.24
N ALA A 103 -14.96 11.51 -12.40
CA ALA A 103 -13.63 11.07 -12.83
C ALA A 103 -12.53 11.58 -11.90
N GLU A 104 -12.57 12.87 -11.55
CA GLU A 104 -11.58 13.48 -10.66
C GLU A 104 -11.70 12.96 -9.23
N ILE A 105 -12.94 12.75 -8.75
CA ILE A 105 -13.17 12.11 -7.45
C ILE A 105 -12.59 10.70 -7.45
N ALA A 106 -12.79 9.92 -8.52
CA ALA A 106 -12.25 8.57 -8.62
C ALA A 106 -10.71 8.55 -8.60
N ILE A 107 -10.06 9.47 -9.32
CA ILE A 107 -8.59 9.61 -9.31
C ILE A 107 -8.09 9.99 -7.91
N PHE A 108 -8.75 10.95 -7.25
CA PHE A 108 -8.42 11.33 -5.87
C PHE A 108 -8.52 10.15 -4.90
N LEU A 109 -9.62 9.39 -4.97
CA LEU A 109 -9.81 8.20 -4.14
C LEU A 109 -8.76 7.12 -4.44
N ALA A 110 -8.39 6.93 -5.70
CA ALA A 110 -7.36 5.97 -6.09
C ALA A 110 -6.00 6.36 -5.48
N VAL A 111 -5.57 7.63 -5.62
CA VAL A 111 -4.32 8.14 -5.03
C VAL A 111 -4.35 8.03 -3.51
N PHE A 112 -5.48 8.37 -2.89
CA PHE A 112 -5.68 8.23 -1.45
C PHE A 112 -5.55 6.78 -0.97
N LEU A 113 -6.14 5.82 -1.69
CA LEU A 113 -5.99 4.39 -1.39
C LEU A 113 -4.54 3.91 -1.54
N VAL A 114 -3.83 4.33 -2.60
CA VAL A 114 -2.41 4.00 -2.79
C VAL A 114 -1.57 4.55 -1.63
N LEU A 115 -1.84 5.77 -1.15
CA LEU A 115 -1.19 6.31 0.04
C LEU A 115 -1.46 5.45 1.29
N LEU A 116 -2.71 5.08 1.56
CA LEU A 116 -3.05 4.26 2.73
C LEU A 116 -2.40 2.87 2.66
N LEU A 117 -2.44 2.23 1.50
CA LEU A 117 -1.82 0.90 1.30
C LEU A 117 -0.31 0.96 1.45
N SER A 118 0.35 1.96 0.85
CA SER A 118 1.79 2.14 0.98
C SER A 118 2.20 2.40 2.43
N LEU A 119 1.48 3.26 3.17
CA LEU A 119 1.70 3.48 4.60
C LEU A 119 1.54 2.20 5.43
N LYS A 120 0.51 1.39 5.16
CA LYS A 120 0.32 0.10 5.81
C LYS A 120 1.53 -0.81 5.59
N PHE A 121 2.00 -0.94 4.34
CA PHE A 121 3.16 -1.77 4.04
C PHE A 121 4.46 -1.23 4.65
N VAL A 122 4.65 0.09 4.69
CA VAL A 122 5.78 0.71 5.40
C VAL A 122 5.76 0.34 6.88
N ALA A 123 4.60 0.47 7.54
CA ALA A 123 4.44 0.14 8.96
C ALA A 123 4.69 -1.35 9.26
N GLU A 124 4.26 -2.25 8.38
CA GLU A 124 4.52 -3.69 8.51
C GLU A 124 6.01 -4.02 8.34
N ASN A 125 6.69 -3.37 7.38
CA ASN A 125 8.09 -3.65 7.09
C ASN A 125 9.08 -2.98 8.06
N ILE A 126 8.67 -1.91 8.77
CA ILE A 126 9.54 -1.19 9.71
C ILE A 126 9.98 -2.09 10.88
N LYS A 127 9.06 -2.92 11.41
CA LYS A 127 9.34 -3.85 12.52
C LYS A 127 10.40 -4.88 12.12
N ASN A 128 10.28 -5.45 10.93
CA ASN A 128 11.18 -6.49 10.44
C ASN A 128 12.56 -5.93 10.03
N ALA A 129 12.59 -4.72 9.47
CA ALA A 129 13.81 -4.05 9.07
C ALA A 129 14.66 -3.57 10.27
N PHE A 130 14.02 -3.03 11.31
CA PHE A 130 14.71 -2.39 12.44
C PHE A 130 14.79 -3.23 13.73
N LEU A 131 13.76 -4.01 14.11
CA LEU A 131 13.79 -4.76 15.39
C LEU A 131 14.70 -5.99 15.35
N SER A 132 14.98 -6.54 14.17
CA SER A 132 15.94 -7.65 14.02
C SER A 132 17.41 -7.26 14.33
N VAL A 133 17.72 -5.96 14.40
CA VAL A 133 19.06 -5.45 14.74
C VAL A 133 19.39 -5.59 16.23
N ARG A 134 18.39 -5.51 17.12
CA ARG A 134 18.63 -5.43 18.57
C ARG A 134 19.00 -6.78 19.20
N LEU A 135 18.58 -7.90 18.62
CA LEU A 135 18.83 -9.24 19.18
C LEU A 135 20.18 -9.85 18.77
N ASN A 136 20.87 -9.30 17.76
CA ASN A 136 22.14 -9.84 17.29
C ASN A 136 23.38 -9.18 17.92
N ASN A 137 23.21 -8.03 18.60
CA ASN A 137 24.30 -7.31 19.26
C ASN A 137 24.53 -7.69 20.73
N HIS A 138 23.74 -8.63 21.29
CA HIS A 138 23.85 -9.04 22.71
C HIS A 138 24.32 -10.49 22.91
N LYS A 139 24.79 -11.16 21.86
CA LYS A 139 25.32 -12.54 21.93
C LYS A 139 26.68 -12.69 21.22
N ILE A 140 27.54 -11.68 21.33
CA ILE A 140 28.98 -11.79 21.06
C ILE A 140 29.70 -11.56 22.37
#